data_AF-A0A5N6QUC2-F1
#
_entry.id   AF-A0A5N6QUC2-F1
#
_cell.length_a   1.000
_cell.length_b   1.000
_cell.length_c   1.000
_cell.angle_alpha   90.00
_cell.angle_beta   90.00
_cell.angle_gamma   90.00
#
_symmetry.space_group_name_H-M   'P 1'
#
loop_
_entity.id
_entity.type
_entity.pdbx_description
1 polymer ?
#
loop_
_entity_poly.entity_id
_entity_poly.type
_entity_poly.pdbx_seq_one_letter_code
_entity_poly.pdbx_strand_id
1 'polypeptide(L)'
;MSEANYYLSQKLKLFSFNHLVASLLGVEAGQDAVIRTLLYERADQKVLPYNLTVSTFTNRISWLRDKLGKCGHKDEGVVVPFFFAAENRTHSNVLSADTNSRSYARTPPEILRIIYGSGSEYKPGGFYPNGGGGKIALSFLPKP
;
A
#
# COMPACT_ATOMS: atom_id res chain seq x y z
N MET A 1 -6.72 7.14 -39.21
CA MET A 1 -6.45 5.88 -38.48
C MET A 1 -7.80 5.23 -38.24
N SER A 2 -8.03 3.98 -38.68
CA SER A 2 -9.35 3.35 -38.52
C SER A 2 -9.67 3.12 -37.04
N GLU A 3 -10.95 3.16 -36.69
CA GLU A 3 -11.43 2.92 -35.32
C GLU A 3 -10.90 1.59 -34.76
N ALA A 4 -10.86 0.54 -35.59
CA ALA A 4 -10.30 -0.76 -35.25
C ALA A 4 -8.82 -0.70 -34.82
N ASN A 5 -8.00 0.11 -35.50
CA ASN A 5 -6.58 0.28 -35.15
C ASN A 5 -6.41 1.04 -33.82
N TYR A 6 -7.32 1.97 -33.52
CA TYR A 6 -7.34 2.66 -32.24
C TYR A 6 -7.69 1.70 -31.08
N TYR A 7 -8.75 0.89 -31.22
CA TYR A 7 -9.12 -0.10 -30.21
C TYR A 7 -8.03 -1.15 -29.98
N LEU A 8 -7.41 -1.65 -31.05
CA LEU A 8 -6.31 -2.61 -30.95
C LEU A 8 -5.10 -2.01 -30.19
N SER A 9 -4.74 -0.76 -30.50
CA SER A 9 -3.67 -0.05 -29.79
C SER A 9 -3.96 0.11 -28.30
N GLN A 10 -5.20 0.46 -27.93
CA GLN A 10 -5.59 0.61 -26.53
C GLN A 10 -5.59 -0.74 -25.79
N LYS A 11 -6.03 -1.82 -26.45
CA LYS A 11 -6.01 -3.17 -25.88
C LYS A 11 -4.58 -3.67 -25.65
N LEU A 12 -3.67 -3.41 -26.58
CA LEU A 12 -2.25 -3.74 -26.45
C LEU A 12 -1.59 -2.99 -25.28
N LYS A 13 -1.85 -1.68 -25.15
CA LYS A 13 -1.36 -0.89 -24.00
C LYS A 13 -1.85 -1.43 -22.67
N LEU A 14 -3.15 -1.80 -22.59
CA LEU A 14 -3.73 -2.39 -21.40
C LEU A 14 -3.10 -3.75 -21.06
N PHE A 15 -2.85 -4.59 -22.07
CA PHE A 15 -2.17 -5.88 -21.88
C PHE A 15 -0.76 -5.69 -21.33
N SER A 16 0.05 -4.84 -21.95
CA SER A 16 1.41 -4.55 -21.49
C SER A 16 1.43 -3.94 -20.08
N PHE A 17 0.48 -3.05 -19.78
CA PHE A 17 0.33 -2.48 -18.44
C PHE A 17 -0.01 -3.54 -17.39
N ASN A 18 -1.02 -4.38 -17.66
CA ASN A 18 -1.41 -5.45 -16.73
C ASN A 18 -0.29 -6.47 -16.52
N HIS A 19 0.45 -6.80 -17.58
CA HIS A 19 1.61 -7.69 -17.50
C HIS A 19 2.71 -7.09 -16.61
N LEU A 20 3.03 -5.80 -16.78
CA LEU A 20 4.00 -5.11 -15.94
C LEU A 20 3.55 -5.03 -14.48
N VAL A 21 2.28 -4.70 -14.22
CA VAL A 21 1.76 -4.63 -12.85
C VAL A 21 1.78 -6.01 -12.19
N ALA A 22 1.39 -7.07 -12.92
CA ALA A 22 1.43 -8.43 -12.40
C ALA A 22 2.85 -8.91 -12.08
N SER A 23 3.84 -8.59 -12.95
CA SER A 23 5.22 -8.99 -12.72
C SER A 23 5.86 -8.26 -11.54
N LEU A 24 5.53 -6.99 -11.31
CA LEU A 24 5.96 -6.23 -10.14
C LEU A 24 5.27 -6.71 -8.86
N LEU A 25 3.96 -6.94 -8.92
CA LEU A 25 3.15 -7.31 -7.74
C LEU A 25 3.66 -8.60 -7.07
N GLY A 26 4.06 -9.61 -7.84
CA GLY A 26 4.58 -10.86 -7.28
C GLY A 26 5.87 -10.67 -6.48
N VAL A 27 6.78 -9.83 -6.97
CA VAL A 27 8.06 -9.52 -6.28
C VAL A 27 7.81 -8.72 -5.02
N GLU A 28 7.00 -7.67 -5.10
CA GLU A 28 6.66 -6.81 -3.96
C GLU A 28 5.92 -7.59 -2.87
N ALA A 29 4.97 -8.46 -3.23
CA ALA A 29 4.26 -9.31 -2.27
C ALA A 29 5.20 -10.29 -1.55
N GLY A 30 6.18 -10.86 -2.27
CA GLY A 30 7.19 -11.73 -1.67
C GLY A 30 8.09 -10.98 -0.68
N GLN A 31 8.54 -9.77 -1.02
CA GLN A 31 9.33 -8.94 -0.13
C GLN A 31 8.54 -8.52 1.12
N ASP A 32 7.28 -8.12 0.96
CA ASP A 32 6.39 -7.77 2.08
C ASP A 32 6.21 -8.95 3.03
N ALA A 33 5.93 -10.15 2.51
CA ALA A 33 5.77 -11.35 3.32
C ALA A 33 7.03 -11.68 4.14
N VAL A 34 8.23 -11.56 3.56
CA VAL A 34 9.50 -11.78 4.26
C VAL A 34 9.69 -10.78 5.38
N ILE A 35 9.52 -9.48 5.10
CA ILE A 35 9.69 -8.42 6.10
C ILE A 35 8.67 -8.59 7.23
N ARG A 36 7.39 -8.83 6.90
CA ARG A 36 6.33 -9.02 7.89
C ARG A 36 6.53 -10.27 8.73
N THR A 37 7.09 -11.35 8.17
CA THR A 37 7.50 -12.53 8.95
C THR A 37 8.55 -12.17 9.98
N LEU A 38 9.62 -11.47 9.58
CA LEU A 38 10.69 -11.07 10.50
C LEU A 38 10.19 -10.10 11.59
N LEU A 39 9.26 -9.21 11.26
CA LEU A 39 8.61 -8.32 12.23
C LEU A 39 7.70 -9.09 13.18
N TYR A 40 6.98 -10.10 12.69
CA TYR A 40 6.11 -10.96 13.49
C TYR A 40 6.91 -11.78 14.51
N GLU A 41 8.05 -12.36 14.11
CA GLU A 41 8.97 -13.05 15.04
C GLU A 41 9.44 -12.15 16.20
N ARG A 42 9.45 -10.83 15.97
CA ARG A 42 9.87 -9.81 16.94
C ARG A 42 8.69 -9.05 17.54
N ALA A 43 7.46 -9.51 17.35
CA ALA A 43 6.24 -8.78 17.66
C ALA A 43 6.21 -8.21 19.09
N ASP A 44 6.71 -8.97 20.07
CA ASP A 44 6.71 -8.59 21.49
C ASP A 44 7.98 -7.84 21.94
N GLN A 45 8.99 -7.72 21.07
CA GLN A 45 10.20 -6.96 21.36
C GLN A 45 9.87 -5.46 21.41
N LYS A 46 10.51 -4.73 22.33
CA LYS A 46 10.37 -3.27 22.40
C LYS A 46 11.23 -2.58 21.36
N VAL A 47 10.67 -1.55 20.72
CA VAL A 47 11.36 -0.69 19.76
C VAL A 47 11.99 0.48 20.53
N LEU A 48 13.23 0.32 20.99
CA LEU A 48 13.93 1.38 21.73
C LEU A 48 14.13 2.64 20.85
N PRO A 49 14.06 3.86 21.42
CA PRO A 49 13.80 4.19 22.83
C PRO A 49 12.30 4.21 23.20
N TYR A 50 11.41 3.87 22.28
CA TYR A 50 9.97 3.91 22.50
C TYR A 50 9.53 2.77 23.43
N ASN A 51 8.64 3.08 24.37
CA ASN A 51 8.02 2.08 25.23
C ASN A 51 6.88 1.32 24.51
N LEU A 52 7.10 0.91 23.26
CA LEU A 52 6.13 0.23 22.39
C LEU A 52 6.75 -1.05 21.84
N THR A 53 5.94 -2.10 21.69
CA THR A 53 6.35 -3.34 21.01
C THR A 53 6.36 -3.17 19.48
N VAL A 54 7.04 -4.05 18.76
CA VAL A 54 7.01 -4.09 17.28
C VAL A 54 5.57 -4.24 16.76
N SER A 55 4.76 -5.12 17.38
CA SER A 55 3.35 -5.29 17.01
C SER A 55 2.55 -3.99 17.18
N THR A 56 2.77 -3.26 18.28
CA THR A 56 2.13 -1.96 18.51
C THR A 56 2.59 -0.91 17.50
N PHE A 57 3.87 -0.91 17.17
CA PHE A 57 4.45 0.05 16.23
C PHE A 57 3.89 -0.17 14.81
N THR A 58 3.87 -1.41 14.33
CA THR A 58 3.29 -1.75 13.02
C THR A 58 1.81 -1.41 12.95
N ASN A 59 1.01 -1.71 14.00
CA ASN A 59 -0.39 -1.31 14.06
C ASN A 59 -0.58 0.22 13.97
N ARG A 60 0.25 1.00 14.66
CA ARG A 60 0.20 2.48 14.58
C ARG A 60 0.54 3.02 13.19
N ILE A 61 1.53 2.41 12.51
CA ILE A 61 1.87 2.77 11.13
C ILE A 61 0.70 2.47 10.20
N SER A 62 0.08 1.30 10.33
CA SER A 62 -1.10 0.92 9.53
C SER A 62 -2.26 1.89 9.73
N TRP A 63 -2.55 2.26 10.97
CA TRP A 63 -3.57 3.28 11.29
C TRP A 63 -3.25 4.65 10.69
N LEU A 64 -1.98 5.06 10.73
CA LEU A 64 -1.55 6.32 10.12
C LEU A 64 -1.77 6.29 8.60
N ARG A 65 -1.42 5.19 7.93
CA ARG A 65 -1.60 5.03 6.49
C ARG A 65 -3.07 5.05 6.08
N ASP A 66 -3.94 4.39 6.84
CA ASP A 66 -5.39 4.46 6.62
C ASP A 66 -5.94 5.89 6.79
N LYS A 67 -5.52 6.57 7.87
CA LYS A 67 -5.89 7.97 8.14
C LYS A 67 -5.46 8.91 7.00
N LEU A 68 -4.23 8.75 6.49
CA LEU A 68 -3.70 9.57 5.40
C LEU A 68 -4.37 9.23 4.06
N GLY A 69 -4.65 7.95 3.79
CA GLY A 69 -5.33 7.50 2.58
C GLY A 69 -6.78 8.00 2.46
N LYS A 70 -7.46 8.21 3.61
CA LYS A 70 -8.85 8.70 3.71
C LYS A 70 -9.87 7.79 3.02
N CYS A 71 -9.60 6.48 2.93
CA CYS A 71 -10.47 5.52 2.24
C CYS A 71 -10.59 4.20 3.03
N GLY A 72 -11.11 4.28 4.26
CA GLY A 72 -11.39 3.11 5.08
C GLY A 72 -10.15 2.39 5.62
N HIS A 73 -10.36 1.15 6.07
CA HIS A 73 -9.34 0.28 6.65
C HIS A 73 -8.73 -0.60 5.56
N LYS A 74 -7.45 -0.38 5.23
CA LYS A 74 -6.74 -1.07 4.14
C LYS A 74 -5.33 -1.50 4.54
N ASP A 75 -4.83 -1.11 5.71
CA ASP A 75 -3.60 -1.64 6.27
C ASP A 75 -3.83 -2.19 7.67
N GLU A 76 -3.08 -3.23 7.97
CA GLU A 76 -3.11 -3.92 9.25
C GLU A 76 -1.67 -4.16 9.71
N GLY A 77 -1.43 -4.13 11.02
CA GLY A 77 -0.12 -4.52 11.56
C GLY A 77 0.12 -6.02 11.47
N VAL A 78 1.27 -6.48 11.96
CA VAL A 78 1.64 -7.91 11.89
C VAL A 78 0.87 -8.80 12.87
N VAL A 79 0.19 -8.19 13.85
CA VAL A 79 -0.73 -8.84 14.78
C VAL A 79 -2.03 -8.05 14.83
N VAL A 80 -3.16 -8.71 14.59
CA VAL A 80 -4.50 -8.11 14.60
C VAL A 80 -5.48 -8.87 15.49
N PRO A 81 -6.58 -8.24 15.95
CA PRO A 81 -7.68 -8.96 16.58
C PRO A 81 -8.27 -10.00 15.62
N PHE A 82 -8.76 -11.11 16.18
CA PHE A 82 -9.24 -12.27 15.43
C PHE A 82 -10.23 -11.91 14.31
N PHE A 83 -11.20 -11.04 14.62
CA PHE A 83 -12.24 -10.57 13.70
C PHE A 83 -11.74 -9.76 12.50
N PHE A 84 -10.51 -9.25 12.54
CA PHE A 84 -9.88 -8.50 11.45
C PHE A 84 -8.88 -9.35 10.65
N ALA A 85 -8.50 -10.54 11.12
CA ALA A 85 -7.51 -11.34 10.43
C ALA A 85 -8.07 -12.08 9.22
N ALA A 86 -7.17 -12.46 8.31
CA ALA A 86 -7.49 -13.36 7.22
C ALA A 86 -8.23 -14.61 7.74
N GLU A 87 -9.33 -14.93 7.06
CA GLU A 87 -10.24 -16.03 7.39
C GLU A 87 -10.92 -15.96 8.77
N ASN A 88 -10.71 -14.90 9.57
CA ASN A 88 -11.19 -14.80 10.96
C ASN A 88 -10.77 -16.03 11.79
N ARG A 89 -9.51 -16.47 11.62
CA ARG A 89 -8.98 -17.73 12.18
C ARG A 89 -7.61 -17.62 12.84
N THR A 90 -6.93 -16.49 12.70
CA THR A 90 -5.58 -16.29 13.23
C THR A 90 -5.44 -14.88 13.81
N HIS A 91 -4.44 -14.66 14.66
CA HIS A 91 -4.00 -13.32 15.03
C HIS A 91 -2.78 -12.88 14.23
N SER A 92 -2.08 -13.83 13.60
CA SER A 92 -0.95 -13.55 12.74
C SER A 92 -1.44 -12.91 11.46
N ASN A 93 -0.75 -11.86 11.05
CA ASN A 93 -1.08 -11.15 9.85
C ASN A 93 0.21 -10.91 9.06
N VAL A 94 0.83 -11.99 8.60
CA VAL A 94 2.01 -11.92 7.73
C VAL A 94 1.58 -11.61 6.29
N LEU A 95 0.46 -12.19 5.84
CA LEU A 95 -0.21 -11.84 4.59
C LEU A 95 -1.52 -11.13 4.93
N SER A 96 -1.56 -9.82 4.72
CA SER A 96 -2.75 -9.01 5.01
C SER A 96 -3.71 -9.05 3.84
N ALA A 97 -4.94 -9.43 4.15
CA ALA A 97 -6.00 -9.62 3.19
C ALA A 97 -7.36 -9.50 3.86
N ASP A 98 -8.39 -9.20 3.07
CA ASP A 98 -9.77 -9.18 3.54
C ASP A 98 -10.25 -10.59 3.94
N THR A 99 -11.50 -10.69 4.41
CA THR A 99 -12.10 -11.96 4.83
C THR A 99 -12.24 -13.00 3.70
N ASN A 100 -12.03 -12.60 2.45
CA ASN A 100 -12.02 -13.47 1.27
C ASN A 100 -10.59 -13.71 0.74
N SER A 101 -9.57 -13.39 1.55
CA SER A 101 -8.15 -13.53 1.21
C SER A 101 -7.73 -12.70 -0.02
N ARG A 102 -8.36 -11.54 -0.23
CA ARG A 102 -7.98 -10.58 -1.28
C ARG A 102 -7.14 -9.44 -0.70
N SER A 103 -6.10 -9.04 -1.41
CA SER A 103 -5.27 -7.90 -1.03
C SER A 103 -6.04 -6.58 -1.09
N TYR A 104 -5.69 -5.65 -0.19
CA TYR A 104 -6.28 -4.32 -0.14
C TYR A 104 -5.70 -3.42 -1.24
N ALA A 105 -6.52 -3.08 -2.24
CA ALA A 105 -6.09 -2.20 -3.32
C ALA A 105 -6.08 -0.73 -2.91
N ARG A 106 -5.06 0.01 -3.34
CA ARG A 106 -5.00 1.47 -3.25
C ARG A 106 -5.04 2.15 -4.60
N THR A 107 -5.69 3.30 -4.63
CA THR A 107 -5.67 4.19 -5.80
C THR A 107 -4.39 5.06 -5.79
N PRO A 108 -3.92 5.55 -6.94
CA PRO A 108 -2.78 6.47 -6.96
C PRO A 108 -2.89 7.69 -6.02
N PRO A 109 -4.03 8.41 -5.90
CA PRO A 109 -4.13 9.50 -4.93
C PRO A 109 -4.04 9.02 -3.48
N GLU A 110 -4.59 7.85 -3.13
CA GLU A 110 -4.42 7.28 -1.78
C GLU A 110 -2.94 7.04 -1.46
N ILE A 111 -2.19 6.47 -2.41
CA ILE A 111 -0.75 6.25 -2.25
C ILE A 111 -0.03 7.60 -2.08
N LEU A 112 -0.29 8.58 -2.94
CA LEU A 112 0.33 9.91 -2.88
C LEU A 112 0.08 10.61 -1.54
N ARG A 113 -1.15 10.58 -1.02
CA ARG A 113 -1.49 11.13 0.30
C ARG A 113 -0.66 10.52 1.43
N ILE A 114 -0.42 9.20 1.35
CA ILE A 114 0.36 8.44 2.33
C ILE A 114 1.84 8.80 2.21
N ILE A 115 2.44 8.71 1.02
CA ILE A 115 3.89 8.93 0.84
C ILE A 115 4.28 10.40 1.03
N TYR A 116 3.38 11.35 0.76
CA TYR A 116 3.59 12.76 1.08
C TYR A 116 3.39 13.07 2.58
N GLY A 117 2.78 12.16 3.35
CA GLY A 117 2.50 12.36 4.77
C GLY A 117 1.50 13.47 5.09
N SER A 118 0.94 14.14 4.07
CA SER A 118 0.08 15.32 4.21
C SER A 118 -1.41 14.97 4.23
N GLY A 119 -1.77 13.75 3.83
CA GLY A 119 -3.18 13.37 3.62
C GLY A 119 -3.79 14.08 2.40
N SER A 120 -2.96 14.64 1.52
CA SER A 120 -3.37 15.26 0.26
C SER A 120 -2.38 14.95 -0.87
N GLU A 121 -2.89 14.37 -1.96
CA GLU A 121 -2.18 14.10 -3.21
C GLU A 121 -1.71 15.38 -3.93
N TYR A 122 -2.22 16.54 -3.54
CA TYR A 122 -1.87 17.86 -4.08
C TYR A 122 -0.79 18.57 -3.24
N LYS A 123 -0.40 18.02 -2.10
CA LYS A 123 0.56 18.64 -1.17
C LYS A 123 1.74 17.70 -0.92
N PRO A 124 2.83 17.83 -1.72
CA PRO A 124 4.08 17.15 -1.47
C PRO A 124 4.64 17.34 -0.05
N GLY A 125 5.48 16.40 0.37
CA GLY A 125 6.01 16.33 1.73
C GLY A 125 6.58 14.95 2.03
N GLY A 126 6.84 14.66 3.30
CA GLY A 126 7.20 13.32 3.75
C GLY A 126 8.38 12.71 2.98
N PHE A 127 8.16 11.54 2.38
CA PHE A 127 9.17 10.82 1.59
C PHE A 127 9.51 11.52 0.26
N TYR A 128 8.62 12.36 -0.25
CA TYR A 128 8.79 13.08 -1.52
C TYR A 128 8.50 14.58 -1.30
N PRO A 129 9.43 15.32 -0.68
CA PRO A 129 9.21 16.73 -0.32
C PRO A 129 8.95 17.61 -1.54
N ASN A 130 9.48 17.25 -2.70
CA ASN A 130 9.32 17.99 -3.97
C ASN A 130 8.26 17.38 -4.89
N GLY A 131 7.53 16.36 -4.42
CA GLY A 131 6.53 15.63 -5.20
C GLY A 131 7.11 14.41 -5.92
N GLY A 132 6.23 13.48 -6.25
CA GLY A 132 6.56 12.31 -7.07
C GLY A 132 6.76 12.68 -8.53
N GLY A 133 7.60 11.93 -9.22
CA GLY A 133 7.80 12.05 -10.67
C GLY A 133 6.73 11.33 -11.49
N GLY A 134 6.79 11.54 -12.81
CA GLY A 134 5.97 10.83 -13.78
C GLY A 134 4.56 11.39 -13.95
N LYS A 135 3.86 10.94 -15.00
CA LYS A 135 2.60 11.52 -15.46
C LYS A 135 1.51 11.53 -14.38
N ILE A 136 1.42 10.49 -13.55
CA ILE A 136 0.38 10.38 -12.52
C ILE A 136 0.60 11.39 -11.40
N ALA A 137 1.77 11.38 -10.74
CA ALA A 137 2.04 12.30 -9.64
C ALA A 137 2.03 13.76 -10.11
N LEU A 138 2.66 14.07 -11.25
CA LEU A 138 2.66 15.42 -11.82
C LEU A 138 1.27 15.93 -12.19
N SER A 139 0.30 15.04 -12.48
CA SER A 139 -1.07 15.46 -12.79
C SER A 139 -1.82 16.08 -11.60
N PHE A 140 -1.36 15.83 -10.37
CA PHE A 140 -1.89 16.41 -9.14
C PHE A 140 -1.14 17.67 -8.68
N LEU A 141 -0.06 18.06 -9.34
CA LEU A 141 0.73 19.22 -8.94
C LEU A 141 0.39 20.43 -9.81
N PRO A 142 0.53 21.66 -9.27
CA PRO A 142 0.43 22.86 -10.10
C PRO A 142 1.36 22.75 -11.29
N LYS A 143 0.87 23.13 -12.47
CA LYS A 143 1.75 23.26 -13.63
C LYS A 143 2.71 24.43 -13.37
N PRO A 144 3.99 24.28 -13.72
CA PRO A 144 4.94 25.39 -13.67
C PRO A 144 4.48 26.56 -14.54
#